data_AF-A0A1V5LQJ5-F1
#
_entry.id   AF-A0A1V5LQJ5-F1
#
_cell.length_a   1.000
_cell.length_b   1.000
_cell.length_c   1.000
_cell.angle_alpha   90.00
_cell.angle_beta   90.00
_cell.angle_gamma   90.00
#
_symmetry.space_group_name_H-M   'P 1'
#
loop_
_entity.id
_entity.type
_entity.pdbx_description
1 polymer ?
#
loop_
_entity_poly.entity_id
_entity_poly.type
_entity_poly.pdbx_seq_one_letter_code
_entity_poly.pdbx_strand_id
1 'polypeptide(L)'
;MDPANAREAMREIELDIAEGADMVMVKPAMPYLDLIAEARYMTKLPIAAYNVSGEYSMVKAAAAKGWIDEKRVVMELLTGIVRAGADLIITYHAKDVANWLK
;
A
#
# COMPACT_ATOMS: atom_id res chain seq x y z
N MET A 1 -5.31 -4.23 -14.58
CA MET A 1 -4.95 -3.01 -15.32
C MET A 1 -3.49 -3.06 -15.73
N ASP A 2 -3.14 -2.36 -16.82
CA ASP A 2 -1.76 -2.11 -17.22
C ASP A 2 -1.09 -1.17 -16.20
N PRO A 3 0.09 -1.49 -15.65
CA PRO A 3 0.85 -0.62 -14.75
C PRO A 3 1.07 0.82 -15.25
N ALA A 4 1.07 1.04 -16.57
CA ALA A 4 1.26 2.36 -17.15
C ALA A 4 0.01 3.27 -17.06
N ASN A 5 -1.15 2.75 -16.65
CA ASN A 5 -2.44 3.42 -16.81
C ASN A 5 -3.05 3.95 -15.50
N ALA A 6 -2.60 5.12 -15.05
CA ALA A 6 -3.20 5.79 -13.87
C ALA A 6 -4.70 6.14 -14.06
N ARG A 7 -5.07 6.61 -15.26
CA ARG A 7 -6.47 6.99 -15.56
C ARG A 7 -7.44 5.80 -15.51
N GLU A 8 -6.98 4.61 -15.91
CA GLU A 8 -7.77 3.39 -15.83
C GLU A 8 -8.02 3.03 -14.36
N ALA A 9 -7.02 3.16 -13.49
CA ALA A 9 -7.16 2.91 -12.07
C ALA A 9 -8.26 3.75 -11.41
N MET A 10 -8.31 5.05 -11.73
CA MET A 10 -9.34 5.95 -11.20
C MET A 10 -10.74 5.57 -11.68
N ARG A 11 -10.87 5.17 -12.95
CA ARG A 11 -12.14 4.69 -13.49
C ARG A 11 -12.61 3.40 -12.82
N GLU A 12 -11.72 2.43 -12.59
CA GLU A 12 -12.05 1.19 -11.89
C GLU A 12 -12.53 1.47 -10.46
N ILE A 13 -11.86 2.38 -9.74
CA ILE A 13 -12.29 2.82 -8.41
C ILE A 13 -13.68 3.44 -8.46
N GLU A 14 -13.98 4.34 -9.40
CA GLU A 14 -15.31 4.93 -9.54
C GLU A 14 -16.40 3.87 -9.82
N LEU A 15 -16.08 2.84 -10.61
CA LEU A 15 -16.98 1.74 -10.91
C LEU A 15 -17.29 0.91 -9.65
N ASP A 16 -16.26 0.50 -8.88
CA ASP A 16 -16.45 -0.24 -7.62
C ASP A 16 -17.33 0.55 -6.64
N ILE A 17 -17.14 1.87 -6.56
CA ILE A 17 -17.94 2.75 -5.72
C ILE A 17 -19.39 2.80 -6.20
N ALA A 18 -19.62 2.89 -7.51
CA ALA A 18 -20.96 2.88 -8.08
C ALA A 18 -21.68 1.54 -7.89
N GLU A 19 -20.92 0.44 -7.80
CA GLU A 19 -21.42 -0.90 -7.47
C GLU A 19 -21.69 -1.09 -5.97
N GLY A 20 -21.36 -0.11 -5.14
CA GLY A 20 -21.68 -0.09 -3.71
C GLY A 20 -20.58 -0.63 -2.80
N ALA A 21 -19.31 -0.60 -3.24
CA ALA A 21 -18.19 -0.96 -2.39
C ALA A 21 -18.10 -0.07 -1.14
N ASP A 22 -17.96 -0.68 0.04
CA ASP A 22 -17.74 0.04 1.30
C ASP A 22 -16.32 0.58 1.44
N MET A 23 -15.37 0.01 0.69
CA MET A 23 -13.95 0.36 0.67
C MET A 23 -13.37 0.07 -0.71
N VAL A 24 -12.33 0.81 -1.08
CA VAL A 24 -11.57 0.57 -2.32
C VAL A 24 -10.13 0.18 -1.99
N MET A 25 -9.44 -0.48 -2.93
CA MET A 25 -8.08 -0.96 -2.70
C MET A 25 -7.14 -0.66 -3.85
N VAL A 26 -5.92 -0.23 -3.53
CA VAL A 26 -4.80 -0.19 -4.48
C VAL A 26 -3.83 -1.33 -4.18
N LYS A 27 -3.44 -2.05 -5.23
CA LYS A 27 -2.51 -3.18 -5.18
C LYS A 27 -1.71 -3.27 -6.48
N PRO A 28 -0.38 -3.41 -6.45
CA PRO A 28 0.55 -3.26 -5.30
C PRO A 28 0.53 -1.87 -4.63
N ALA A 29 1.21 -1.70 -3.50
CA ALA A 29 1.19 -0.43 -2.75
C ALA A 29 2.43 0.42 -2.98
N MET A 30 3.63 -0.10 -2.69
CA MET A 30 4.88 0.68 -2.73
C MET A 30 5.14 1.38 -4.08
N PRO A 31 4.95 0.76 -5.25
CA PRO A 31 5.15 1.44 -6.53
C PRO A 31 3.95 2.28 -7.00
N TYR A 32 2.83 2.28 -6.28
CA TYR A 32 1.58 2.95 -6.67
C TYR A 32 1.06 3.92 -5.59
N LEU A 33 1.98 4.55 -4.85
CA LEU A 33 1.62 5.54 -3.83
C LEU A 33 0.93 6.77 -4.43
N ASP A 34 1.23 7.09 -5.68
CA ASP A 34 0.56 8.11 -6.48
C ASP A 34 -0.92 7.77 -6.71
N LEU A 35 -1.25 6.52 -7.05
CA LEU A 35 -2.64 6.08 -7.21
C LEU A 35 -3.41 6.07 -5.89
N ILE A 36 -2.75 5.71 -4.78
CA ILE A 36 -3.37 5.81 -3.44
C ILE A 36 -3.70 7.27 -3.11
N ALA A 37 -2.78 8.18 -3.41
CA ALA A 37 -2.99 9.62 -3.19
C ALA A 37 -4.10 10.17 -4.08
N GLU A 38 -4.13 9.80 -5.36
CA GLU A 38 -5.19 10.22 -6.29
C GLU A 38 -6.57 9.71 -5.85
N ALA A 39 -6.66 8.43 -5.47
CA ALA A 39 -7.88 7.86 -4.91
C ALA A 39 -8.33 8.59 -3.64
N ARG A 40 -7.38 8.98 -2.76
CA ARG A 40 -7.69 9.74 -1.53
C ARG A 40 -8.30 11.10 -1.81
N TYR A 41 -7.91 11.77 -2.89
CA TYR A 41 -8.51 13.04 -3.31
C TYR A 41 -9.90 12.87 -3.95
N MET A 42 -10.16 11.73 -4.58
CA MET A 42 -11.40 11.48 -5.31
C MET A 42 -12.55 10.99 -4.42
N THR A 43 -12.29 10.10 -3.47
CA THR A 43 -13.34 9.47 -2.64
C THR A 43 -13.19 9.79 -1.16
N LYS A 44 -14.27 9.64 -0.39
CA LYS A 44 -14.28 9.65 1.08
C LYS A 44 -14.34 8.26 1.70
N LEU A 45 -14.53 7.22 0.90
CA LEU A 45 -14.52 5.85 1.39
C LEU A 45 -13.13 5.48 1.93
N PRO A 46 -13.04 4.50 2.83
CA PRO A 46 -11.76 4.01 3.31
C PRO A 46 -10.97 3.36 2.18
N ILE A 47 -9.66 3.59 2.18
CA ILE A 47 -8.73 3.09 1.17
C ILE A 47 -7.82 2.03 1.81
N ALA A 48 -7.89 0.81 1.30
CA ALA A 48 -6.91 -0.22 1.60
C ALA A 48 -5.73 -0.16 0.63
N ALA A 49 -4.53 -0.44 1.14
CA ALA A 49 -3.33 -0.61 0.32
C ALA A 49 -2.68 -1.95 0.64
N TYR A 50 -2.26 -2.69 -0.38
CA TYR A 50 -1.60 -3.98 -0.19
C TYR A 50 -0.10 -3.89 -0.49
N ASN A 51 0.72 -3.91 0.58
CA ASN A 51 2.15 -4.19 0.51
C ASN A 51 2.37 -5.67 0.19
N VAL A 52 2.49 -5.99 -1.11
CA VAL A 52 2.43 -7.35 -1.64
C VAL A 52 3.67 -8.20 -1.32
N SER A 53 3.60 -9.49 -1.65
CA SER A 53 4.67 -10.46 -1.39
C SER A 53 6.03 -10.08 -2.01
N GLY A 54 6.03 -9.51 -3.21
CA GLY A 54 7.25 -9.01 -3.85
C GLY A 54 7.91 -7.90 -3.05
N GLU A 55 7.12 -6.92 -2.58
CA GLU A 55 7.59 -5.81 -1.74
C GLU A 55 8.19 -6.31 -0.42
N TYR A 56 7.49 -7.22 0.26
CA TYR A 56 7.99 -7.89 1.46
C TYR A 56 9.31 -8.63 1.21
N SER A 57 9.38 -9.41 0.12
CA SER A 57 10.54 -10.24 -0.20
C SER A 57 11.77 -9.42 -0.55
N MET A 58 11.60 -8.27 -1.21
CA MET A 58 12.68 -7.32 -1.48
C MET A 58 13.33 -6.82 -0.20
N VAL A 59 12.52 -6.42 0.79
CA VAL A 59 13.03 -5.94 2.08
C VAL A 59 13.73 -7.06 2.84
N LYS A 60 13.09 -8.24 2.96
CA LYS A 60 13.69 -9.39 3.67
C LYS A 60 15.01 -9.83 3.02
N ALA A 61 15.10 -9.87 1.69
CA ALA A 61 16.31 -10.27 0.99
C ALA A 61 17.48 -9.29 1.18
N ALA A 62 17.20 -7.98 1.13
CA ALA A 62 18.22 -6.96 1.36
C ALA A 62 18.68 -6.92 2.83
N ALA A 63 17.75 -7.06 3.77
CA ALA A 63 18.05 -7.13 5.20
C ALA A 63 18.90 -8.37 5.55
N ALA A 64 18.58 -9.54 4.99
CA ALA A 64 19.35 -10.77 5.20
C ALA A 64 20.82 -10.66 4.76
N LYS A 65 21.12 -9.75 3.83
CA LYS A 65 22.50 -9.45 3.38
C LYS A 65 23.17 -8.31 4.15
N GLY A 66 22.48 -7.72 5.14
CA GLY A 66 22.96 -6.57 5.89
C GLY A 66 23.04 -5.27 5.08
N TRP A 67 22.35 -5.20 3.93
CA TRP A 67 22.37 -4.00 3.08
C TRP A 67 21.48 -2.88 3.61
N ILE A 68 20.46 -3.25 4.39
CA ILE A 68 19.50 -2.32 5.01
C ILE A 68 19.16 -2.76 6.43
N ASP A 69 18.72 -1.80 7.24
CA ASP A 69 18.06 -2.08 8.53
C ASP A 69 16.59 -2.42 8.27
N GLU A 70 16.20 -3.65 8.57
CA GLU A 70 14.86 -4.15 8.27
C GLU A 70 13.78 -3.34 9.01
N LYS A 71 13.92 -3.17 10.33
CA LYS A 71 12.92 -2.50 11.16
C LYS A 71 12.71 -1.08 10.68
N ARG A 72 13.79 -0.34 10.44
CA ARG A 72 13.73 1.05 9.97
C ARG A 72 13.05 1.15 8.61
N VAL A 73 13.45 0.33 7.64
CA VAL A 73 12.90 0.37 6.28
C VAL A 73 11.43 -0.03 6.26
N VAL A 74 11.02 -1.08 6.97
CA VAL A 74 9.62 -1.50 7.04
C VAL A 74 8.75 -0.41 7.67
N MET A 75 9.19 0.19 8.78
CA MET A 75 8.44 1.27 9.43
C MET A 75 8.27 2.49 8.52
N GLU A 76 9.33 2.86 7.80
CA GLU A 76 9.29 3.99 6.85
C GLU A 76 8.38 3.70 5.64
N LEU A 77 8.46 2.50 5.08
CA LEU A 77 7.60 2.03 4.00
C LEU A 77 6.12 2.11 4.37
N LEU A 78 5.74 1.52 5.51
CA LEU A 78 4.35 1.52 5.96
C LEU A 78 3.87 2.94 6.29
N THR A 79 4.73 3.77 6.88
CA THR A 79 4.44 5.19 7.10
C THR A 79 4.21 5.91 5.77
N GLY A 80 4.99 5.60 4.72
CA GLY A 80 4.81 6.14 3.38
C GLY A 80 3.46 5.79 2.76
N ILE A 81 2.99 4.55 2.97
CA ILE A 81 1.67 4.10 2.52
C ILE A 81 0.54 4.84 3.26
N VAL A 82 0.62 4.97 4.59
CA VAL A 82 -0.36 5.77 5.36
C VAL A 82 -0.33 7.23 4.91
N ARG A 83 0.86 7.83 4.72
CA ARG A 83 1.01 9.20 4.23
C ARG A 83 0.38 9.41 2.86
N ALA A 84 0.41 8.40 1.98
CA ALA A 84 -0.24 8.47 0.68
C ALA A 84 -1.77 8.52 0.78
N GLY A 85 -2.36 8.16 1.93
CA GLY A 85 -3.79 8.27 2.18
C GLY A 85 -4.49 6.93 2.42
N ALA A 86 -3.75 5.83 2.60
CA ALA A 86 -4.33 4.56 2.97
C ALA A 86 -4.81 4.57 4.43
N ASP A 87 -6.05 4.12 4.66
CA ASP A 87 -6.65 3.94 5.97
C ASP A 87 -6.31 2.56 6.56
N LEU A 88 -6.06 1.58 5.70
CA LEU A 88 -5.72 0.20 6.07
C LEU A 88 -4.58 -0.34 5.20
N ILE A 89 -3.61 -1.00 5.82
CA ILE A 89 -2.51 -1.66 5.11
C ILE A 89 -2.59 -3.17 5.30
N ILE A 90 -2.68 -3.90 4.19
CA ILE A 90 -2.45 -5.34 4.17
C ILE A 90 -0.96 -5.57 3.95
N THR A 91 -0.28 -6.19 4.93
CA THR A 91 1.16 -6.45 4.86
C THR A 91 1.54 -7.72 5.61
N TYR A 92 2.51 -8.46 5.07
CA TYR A 92 3.13 -9.60 5.75
C TYR A 92 4.00 -9.17 6.94
N HIS A 93 4.42 -7.90 7.01
CA HIS A 93 5.17 -7.36 8.15
C HIS A 93 4.30 -7.07 9.37
N ALA A 94 2.97 -7.24 9.30
CA ALA A 94 2.04 -6.80 10.35
C ALA A 94 2.40 -7.36 11.74
N LYS A 95 2.76 -8.64 11.83
CA LYS A 95 3.16 -9.28 13.10
C LYS A 95 4.49 -8.75 13.62
N ASP A 96 5.46 -8.50 12.74
CA ASP A 96 6.77 -7.96 13.10
C ASP A 96 6.62 -6.53 13.65
N VAL A 97 5.87 -5.69 12.93
CA VAL A 97 5.57 -4.30 13.30
C VAL A 97 4.79 -4.22 14.60
N ALA A 98 3.78 -5.07 14.78
CA ALA A 98 3.04 -5.16 16.03
C ALA A 98 3.92 -5.52 17.24
N ASN A 99 5.03 -6.25 17.03
CA ASN A 99 6.00 -6.51 18.10
C ASN A 99 6.96 -5.35 18.32
N TRP A 100 7.31 -4.60 17.27
CA TRP A 100 8.22 -3.46 17.37
C TRP A 100 7.62 -2.20 17.99
N LEU A 101 6.29 -2.06 17.90
CA LEU A 101 5.51 -0.94 18.43
C LEU A 101 5.03 -1.13 19.87
N LYS A 102 5.29 -2.30 20.46
CA LYS A 102 5.00 -2.55 21.88
C LYS A 102 5.85 -1.66 22.79
#